data_AF-A0A1V5BL51-F1
#
_entry.id   AF-A0A1V5BL51-F1
#
_cell.length_a   1.000
_cell.length_b   1.000
_cell.length_c   1.000
_cell.angle_alpha   90.00
_cell.angle_beta   90.00
_cell.angle_gamma   90.00
#
_symmetry.space_group_name_H-M   'P 1'
#
loop_
_entity.id
_entity.type
_entity.pdbx_description
1 polymer ?
#
loop_
_entity_poly.entity_id
_entity_poly.type
_entity_poly.pdbx_seq_one_letter_code
_entity_poly.pdbx_strand_id
1 'polypeptide(L)'
;MARQHRIDLIRQIAESRGSVVLCYITGDRENVHTRIAPDVTEVFYRHLEMSGDCSQIDLFLYTRGGDVLTPWRLVHLIREYTPRFTVIVPFRCYSAGTLLCLGADEIIMGKMGELGPIDPSVVNAYNPQDPNNPTARIPVNIEDVYSYLALAGEKAGVCSNDQQVKAFTILAERIHPLALGNVHRNYLLIRSLAKKLLAMHQQPLREGRSEHIVDNLTEKLYAHSHMISRREAMEEITLNVLMPDEKLESLIWALFQDYAKEMALSEPFNPAEKLCGNKTEFEVVSGVVESLHGADAFIFSGVVERHDFPETGKVNVNILRQGWRTIS
;
A
#
# COMPACT_ATOMS: atom_id res chain seq x y z
N MET A 1 -21.10 -13.06 -14.80
CA MET A 1 -20.34 -12.90 -16.07
C MET A 1 -18.98 -12.25 -15.84
N ALA A 2 -18.87 -11.15 -15.08
CA ALA A 2 -17.57 -10.51 -14.76
C ALA A 2 -16.56 -11.47 -14.09
N ARG A 3 -16.97 -12.21 -13.04
CA ARG A 3 -16.06 -13.13 -12.34
C ARG A 3 -15.48 -14.24 -13.23
N GLN A 4 -16.28 -14.87 -14.09
CA GLN A 4 -15.77 -15.94 -14.96
C GLN A 4 -14.68 -15.41 -15.89
N HIS A 5 -14.86 -14.20 -16.42
CA HIS A 5 -13.84 -13.54 -17.24
C HIS A 5 -12.55 -13.29 -16.46
N ARG A 6 -12.62 -12.81 -15.21
CA ARG A 6 -11.44 -12.67 -14.35
C ARG A 6 -10.75 -13.99 -14.08
N ILE A 7 -11.50 -15.04 -13.75
CA ILE A 7 -10.93 -16.36 -13.52
C ILE A 7 -10.19 -16.87 -14.77
N ASP A 8 -10.70 -16.58 -15.97
CA ASP A 8 -10.03 -16.95 -17.22
C ASP A 8 -8.75 -16.12 -17.47
N LEU A 9 -8.72 -14.84 -17.06
CA LEU A 9 -7.51 -14.01 -17.09
C LEU A 9 -6.47 -14.49 -16.08
N ILE A 10 -6.88 -14.75 -14.84
CA ILE A 10 -6.03 -15.29 -13.77
C ILE A 10 -5.43 -16.63 -14.22
N ARG A 11 -6.22 -17.51 -14.84
CA ARG A 11 -5.75 -18.80 -15.38
C ARG A 11 -4.70 -18.62 -16.46
N GLN A 12 -4.93 -17.72 -17.42
CA GLN A 12 -3.97 -17.45 -18.50
C GLN A 12 -2.64 -16.88 -17.98
N ILE A 13 -2.70 -16.00 -16.97
CA ILE A 13 -1.48 -15.49 -16.30
C ILE A 13 -0.76 -16.63 -15.58
N ALA A 14 -1.49 -17.44 -14.79
CA ALA A 14 -0.96 -18.59 -14.07
C ALA A 14 -0.28 -19.59 -15.00
N GLU A 15 -0.91 -19.95 -16.12
CA GLU A 15 -0.34 -20.85 -17.14
C GLU A 15 0.90 -20.25 -17.80
N SER A 16 0.88 -18.96 -18.14
CA SER A 16 2.04 -18.27 -18.73
C SER A 16 3.22 -18.18 -17.78
N ARG A 17 2.97 -18.17 -16.47
CA ARG A 17 3.99 -18.01 -15.42
C ARG A 17 4.40 -19.31 -14.75
N GLY A 18 3.63 -20.38 -14.94
CA GLY A 18 3.81 -21.63 -14.19
C GLY A 18 3.62 -21.44 -12.69
N SER A 19 2.68 -20.59 -12.28
CA SER A 19 2.50 -20.15 -10.90
C SER A 19 1.05 -20.23 -10.45
N VAL A 20 0.83 -20.29 -9.13
CA VAL A 20 -0.47 -19.92 -8.56
C VAL A 20 -0.55 -18.39 -8.52
N VAL A 21 -1.66 -17.82 -8.97
CA VAL A 21 -1.90 -16.36 -8.92
C VAL A 21 -2.87 -16.03 -7.80
N LEU A 22 -2.43 -15.20 -6.86
CA LEU A 22 -3.28 -14.62 -5.81
C LEU A 22 -3.44 -13.13 -6.11
N CYS A 23 -4.67 -12.66 -6.28
CA CYS A 23 -4.96 -11.25 -6.50
C CYS A 23 -5.28 -10.57 -5.18
N TYR A 24 -4.70 -9.39 -4.94
CA TYR A 24 -5.02 -8.54 -3.81
C TYR A 24 -5.11 -7.07 -4.24
N ILE A 25 -6.34 -6.55 -4.21
CA ILE A 25 -6.67 -5.20 -4.65
C ILE A 25 -7.26 -4.43 -3.46
N THR A 26 -6.67 -3.29 -3.11
CA THR A 26 -7.27 -2.33 -2.17
C THR A 26 -7.92 -1.17 -2.95
N GLY A 27 -8.93 -0.54 -2.36
CA GLY A 27 -9.68 0.55 -2.97
C GLY A 27 -9.05 1.90 -2.65
N ASP A 28 -8.88 2.75 -3.65
CA ASP A 28 -8.34 4.11 -3.52
C ASP A 28 -9.40 5.21 -3.63
N ARG A 29 -10.68 4.83 -3.58
CA ARG A 29 -11.82 5.76 -3.60
C ARG A 29 -11.95 6.48 -2.27
N GLU A 30 -12.14 7.79 -2.32
CA GLU A 30 -12.39 8.61 -1.12
C GLU A 30 -13.61 8.09 -0.35
N ASN A 31 -13.60 8.22 0.98
CA ASN A 31 -14.62 7.74 1.94
C ASN A 31 -14.79 6.22 2.11
N VAL A 32 -14.43 5.42 1.10
CA VAL A 32 -14.53 3.95 1.13
C VAL A 32 -13.20 3.30 0.73
N HIS A 33 -12.09 3.97 1.03
CA HIS A 33 -10.76 3.46 0.74
C HIS A 33 -10.44 2.27 1.65
N THR A 34 -9.68 1.31 1.12
CA THR A 34 -9.08 0.26 1.94
C THR A 34 -7.56 0.33 1.80
N ARG A 35 -6.88 -0.40 2.69
CA ARG A 35 -5.43 -0.42 2.78
C ARG A 35 -5.00 -1.80 3.20
N ILE A 36 -3.70 -2.08 3.07
CA ILE A 36 -3.12 -3.26 3.68
C ILE A 36 -3.30 -3.15 5.20
N ALA A 37 -3.94 -4.13 5.81
CA ALA A 37 -4.22 -4.17 7.24
C ALA A 37 -4.14 -5.60 7.78
N PRO A 38 -3.92 -5.80 9.09
CA PRO A 38 -3.70 -7.14 9.65
C PRO A 38 -4.87 -8.11 9.47
N ASP A 39 -6.09 -7.62 9.30
CA ASP A 39 -7.31 -8.42 9.11
C ASP A 39 -7.33 -9.22 7.80
N VAL A 40 -6.52 -8.84 6.79
CA VAL A 40 -6.36 -9.61 5.55
C VAL A 40 -5.57 -10.90 5.74
N THR A 41 -4.83 -11.04 6.85
CA THR A 41 -3.93 -12.20 7.08
C THR A 41 -4.69 -13.53 7.05
N GLU A 42 -5.86 -13.59 7.69
CA GLU A 42 -6.69 -14.81 7.71
C GLU A 42 -7.28 -15.12 6.33
N VAL A 43 -7.60 -14.08 5.56
CA VAL A 43 -8.08 -14.23 4.18
C VAL A 43 -6.98 -14.84 3.32
N PHE A 44 -5.76 -14.29 3.38
CA PHE A 44 -4.60 -14.85 2.67
C PHE A 44 -4.37 -16.32 3.05
N TYR A 45 -4.39 -16.64 4.34
CA TYR A 45 -4.22 -18.01 4.81
C TYR A 45 -5.22 -18.97 4.16
N ARG A 46 -6.51 -18.63 4.12
CA ARG A 46 -7.52 -19.48 3.46
C ARG A 46 -7.25 -19.67 1.97
N HIS A 47 -6.88 -18.60 1.25
CA HIS A 47 -6.57 -18.70 -0.19
C HIS A 47 -5.33 -19.55 -0.47
N LEU A 48 -4.32 -19.46 0.40
CA LEU A 48 -3.11 -20.27 0.33
C LEU A 48 -3.43 -21.75 0.63
N GLU A 49 -4.20 -22.03 1.69
CA GLU A 49 -4.68 -23.39 2.02
C GLU A 49 -5.49 -24.01 0.87
N MET A 50 -6.39 -23.25 0.23
CA MET A 50 -7.14 -23.73 -0.93
C MET A 50 -6.26 -24.03 -2.14
N SER A 51 -5.10 -23.37 -2.25
CA SER A 51 -4.17 -23.55 -3.38
C SER A 51 -3.13 -24.65 -3.11
N GLY A 52 -2.81 -24.90 -1.84
CA GLY A 52 -1.79 -25.86 -1.41
C GLY A 52 -0.37 -25.41 -1.73
N ASP A 53 0.59 -26.28 -1.40
CA ASP A 53 2.00 -26.06 -1.71
C ASP A 53 2.24 -26.03 -3.22
N CYS A 54 3.03 -25.06 -3.67
CA CYS A 54 3.36 -24.90 -5.09
C CYS A 54 4.76 -24.34 -5.30
N SER A 55 5.32 -24.56 -6.48
CA SER A 55 6.68 -24.11 -6.80
C SER A 55 6.82 -22.59 -6.89
N GLN A 56 5.74 -21.88 -7.20
CA GLN A 56 5.74 -20.42 -7.34
C GLN A 56 4.35 -19.81 -7.06
N ILE A 57 4.33 -18.72 -6.29
CA ILE A 57 3.15 -17.86 -6.12
C ILE A 57 3.46 -16.47 -6.69
N ASP A 58 2.57 -16.00 -7.55
CA ASP A 58 2.56 -14.65 -8.11
C ASP A 58 1.43 -13.85 -7.43
N LEU A 59 1.78 -12.86 -6.61
CA LEU A 59 0.80 -11.94 -6.02
C LEU A 59 0.53 -10.77 -6.96
N PHE A 60 -0.67 -10.70 -7.51
CA PHE A 60 -1.13 -9.55 -8.28
C PHE A 60 -1.63 -8.45 -7.34
N LEU A 61 -0.87 -7.36 -7.22
CA LEU A 61 -1.04 -6.38 -6.15
C LEU A 61 -1.34 -4.97 -6.67
N TYR A 62 -2.47 -4.41 -6.21
CA TYR A 62 -2.79 -3.01 -6.36
C TYR A 62 -3.11 -2.41 -4.99
N THR A 63 -2.37 -1.36 -4.59
CA THR A 63 -2.59 -0.71 -3.30
C THR A 63 -1.95 0.67 -3.17
N ARG A 64 -2.57 1.52 -2.36
CA ARG A 64 -2.01 2.81 -1.91
C ARG A 64 -1.23 2.72 -0.58
N GLY A 65 -1.01 1.51 -0.07
CA GLY A 65 -0.22 1.26 1.13
C GLY A 65 -1.05 0.73 2.29
N GLY A 66 -0.64 1.03 3.52
CA GLY A 66 -1.32 0.56 4.72
C GLY A 66 -0.40 0.35 5.90
N ASP A 67 -0.74 -0.63 6.73
CA ASP A 67 0.03 -1.01 7.91
C ASP A 67 1.44 -1.52 7.54
N VAL A 68 2.45 -0.97 8.20
CA VAL A 68 3.88 -1.21 7.89
C VAL A 68 4.33 -2.64 8.25
N LEU A 69 3.69 -3.28 9.23
CA LEU A 69 4.09 -4.61 9.72
C LEU A 69 3.38 -5.76 9.00
N THR A 70 2.24 -5.50 8.39
CA THR A 70 1.47 -6.50 7.65
C THR A 70 2.24 -7.11 6.47
N PRO A 71 2.99 -6.36 5.64
CA PRO A 71 3.82 -6.93 4.57
C PRO A 71 4.77 -8.02 5.08
N TRP A 72 5.43 -7.80 6.22
CA TRP A 72 6.31 -8.79 6.84
C TRP A 72 5.57 -10.11 7.13
N ARG A 73 4.38 -10.01 7.71
CA ARG A 73 3.54 -11.18 8.03
C ARG A 73 3.09 -11.91 6.77
N LEU A 74 2.63 -11.17 5.76
CA LEU A 74 2.13 -11.76 4.51
C LEU A 74 3.24 -12.45 3.72
N VAL A 75 4.42 -11.84 3.60
CA VAL A 75 5.56 -12.46 2.89
C VAL A 75 6.01 -13.74 3.58
N HIS A 76 6.10 -13.75 4.91
CA HIS A 76 6.37 -14.96 5.67
C HIS A 76 5.32 -16.04 5.40
N LEU A 77 4.05 -15.69 5.51
CA LEU A 77 2.95 -16.63 5.29
C LEU A 77 2.98 -17.22 3.87
N ILE A 78 3.14 -16.40 2.84
CA ILE A 78 3.21 -16.87 1.44
C ILE A 78 4.38 -17.84 1.25
N ARG A 79 5.54 -17.55 1.85
CA ARG A 79 6.75 -18.38 1.74
C ARG A 79 6.66 -19.72 2.46
N GLU A 80 5.69 -19.94 3.35
CA GLU A 80 5.40 -21.27 3.89
C GLU A 80 4.85 -22.22 2.82
N TYR A 81 4.19 -21.69 1.78
CA TYR A 81 3.55 -22.48 0.71
C TYR A 81 4.35 -22.53 -0.59
N THR A 82 5.40 -21.70 -0.71
CA THR A 82 6.18 -21.63 -1.93
C THR A 82 7.63 -21.25 -1.70
N PRO A 83 8.59 -21.91 -2.40
CA PRO A 83 9.97 -21.48 -2.36
C PRO A 83 10.17 -20.18 -3.15
N ARG A 84 9.38 -19.90 -4.20
CA ARG A 84 9.54 -18.75 -5.10
C ARG A 84 8.33 -17.84 -5.04
N PHE A 85 8.53 -16.62 -4.58
CA PHE A 85 7.48 -15.62 -4.44
C PHE A 85 7.72 -14.46 -5.41
N THR A 86 6.76 -14.11 -6.26
CA THR A 86 6.84 -12.95 -7.14
C THR A 86 5.65 -12.01 -6.93
N VAL A 87 5.81 -10.74 -7.29
CA VAL A 87 4.72 -9.76 -7.24
C VAL A 87 4.50 -9.16 -8.63
N ILE A 88 3.26 -9.16 -9.09
CA ILE A 88 2.83 -8.50 -10.31
C ILE A 88 2.18 -7.16 -9.93
N VAL A 89 2.76 -6.07 -10.44
CA VAL A 89 2.28 -4.70 -10.23
C VAL A 89 1.66 -4.18 -11.52
N PRO A 90 0.32 -4.21 -11.67
CA PRO A 90 -0.35 -3.73 -12.86
C PRO A 90 -0.37 -2.21 -12.97
N PHE A 91 -0.42 -1.52 -11.82
CA PHE A 91 -0.50 -0.08 -11.71
C PHE A 91 0.12 0.38 -10.37
N ARG A 92 -0.67 0.88 -9.42
CA ARG A 92 -0.16 1.49 -8.18
C ARG A 92 0.17 0.46 -7.11
N CYS A 93 1.40 0.50 -6.59
CA CYS A 93 1.80 -0.26 -5.41
C CYS A 93 2.73 0.56 -4.49
N TYR A 94 2.15 1.21 -3.48
CA TYR A 94 2.83 2.24 -2.68
C TYR A 94 3.08 1.79 -1.24
N SER A 95 4.09 2.36 -0.57
CA SER A 95 4.36 2.21 0.86
C SER A 95 4.39 0.75 1.31
N ALA A 96 3.45 0.30 2.14
CA ALA A 96 3.34 -1.10 2.56
C ALA A 96 3.29 -2.09 1.37
N GLY A 97 2.71 -1.70 0.23
CA GLY A 97 2.74 -2.51 -0.99
C GLY A 97 4.15 -2.66 -1.54
N THR A 98 4.90 -1.56 -1.61
CA THR A 98 6.30 -1.57 -2.04
C THR A 98 7.17 -2.40 -1.11
N LEU A 99 6.96 -2.32 0.21
CA LEU A 99 7.59 -3.22 1.17
C LEU A 99 7.31 -4.69 0.84
N LEU A 100 6.05 -5.03 0.54
CA LEU A 100 5.67 -6.39 0.17
C LEU A 100 6.44 -6.84 -1.08
N CYS A 101 6.57 -5.98 -2.09
CA CYS A 101 7.41 -6.25 -3.28
C CYS A 101 8.88 -6.52 -2.92
N LEU A 102 9.45 -5.88 -1.90
CA LEU A 102 10.82 -6.15 -1.47
C LEU A 102 11.01 -7.57 -0.92
N GLY A 103 9.95 -8.20 -0.43
CA GLY A 103 9.97 -9.60 0.00
C GLY A 103 9.90 -10.61 -1.15
N ALA A 104 9.63 -10.15 -2.38
CA ALA A 104 9.48 -10.98 -3.56
C ALA A 104 10.80 -11.17 -4.31
N ASP A 105 11.03 -12.38 -4.83
CA ASP A 105 12.21 -12.74 -5.60
C ASP A 105 12.28 -12.00 -6.95
N GLU A 106 11.13 -11.61 -7.52
CA GLU A 106 10.98 -10.90 -8.79
C GLU A 106 9.73 -10.01 -8.74
N ILE A 107 9.81 -8.82 -9.35
CA ILE A 107 8.68 -7.89 -9.47
C ILE A 107 8.35 -7.72 -10.96
N ILE A 108 7.17 -8.16 -11.38
CA ILE A 108 6.71 -7.97 -12.75
C ILE A 108 5.97 -6.63 -12.82
N MET A 109 6.46 -5.69 -13.63
CA MET A 109 5.85 -4.36 -13.76
C MET A 109 5.38 -4.07 -15.19
N GLY A 110 4.07 -3.89 -15.34
CA GLY A 110 3.49 -3.39 -16.59
C GLY A 110 3.93 -1.96 -16.91
N LYS A 111 3.60 -1.44 -18.09
CA LYS A 111 3.92 -0.07 -18.54
C LYS A 111 3.34 1.00 -17.63
N MET A 112 2.17 0.73 -17.05
CA MET A 112 1.53 1.59 -16.05
C MET A 112 1.98 1.27 -14.63
N GLY A 113 2.76 0.21 -14.41
CA GLY A 113 3.23 -0.19 -13.09
C GLY A 113 4.11 0.89 -12.45
N GLU A 114 3.77 1.25 -11.22
CA GLU A 114 4.48 2.24 -10.41
C GLU A 114 4.59 1.78 -8.96
N LEU A 115 5.78 1.96 -8.39
CA LEU A 115 6.01 1.83 -6.96
C LEU A 115 6.00 3.22 -6.31
N GLY A 116 5.82 3.26 -4.99
CA GLY A 116 5.99 4.48 -4.21
C GLY A 116 7.16 4.36 -3.22
N PRO A 117 7.56 5.47 -2.59
CA PRO A 117 8.46 5.44 -1.44
C PRO A 117 7.87 4.57 -0.31
N ILE A 118 8.75 4.12 0.58
CA ILE A 118 8.36 3.42 1.82
C ILE A 118 8.54 4.30 3.06
N ASP A 119 8.75 5.60 2.87
CA ASP A 119 8.99 6.53 3.96
C ASP A 119 7.75 6.62 4.89
N PRO A 120 7.92 6.51 6.22
CA PRO A 120 6.80 6.57 7.14
C PRO A 120 6.33 8.00 7.42
N SER A 121 5.01 8.15 7.53
CA SER A 121 4.38 9.25 8.24
C SER A 121 3.88 8.78 9.60
N VAL A 122 4.16 9.52 10.67
CA VAL A 122 3.75 9.13 12.03
C VAL A 122 2.73 10.09 12.61
N VAL A 123 1.70 9.51 13.23
CA VAL A 123 0.66 10.21 13.97
C VAL A 123 0.47 9.55 15.33
N ASN A 124 0.63 10.31 16.41
CA ASN A 124 0.32 9.88 17.77
C ASN A 124 -0.20 11.06 18.62
N ALA A 125 -0.51 10.79 19.89
CA ALA A 125 -1.09 11.79 20.80
C ALA A 125 -0.21 13.04 20.99
N TYR A 126 1.10 12.93 20.77
CA TYR A 126 2.10 13.97 20.95
C TYR A 126 2.40 14.78 19.68
N ASN A 127 1.79 14.43 18.55
CA ASN A 127 1.87 15.25 17.34
C ASN A 127 1.18 16.61 17.53
N PRO A 128 1.51 17.63 16.70
CA PRO A 128 0.80 18.90 16.72
C PRO A 128 -0.71 18.73 16.51
N GLN A 129 -1.52 19.55 17.17
CA GLN A 129 -2.97 19.56 16.96
C GLN A 129 -3.31 20.29 15.66
N ASP A 130 -4.28 19.78 14.90
CA ASP A 130 -4.79 20.48 13.72
C ASP A 130 -5.58 21.72 14.18
N PRO A 131 -5.22 22.95 13.74
CA PRO A 131 -5.93 24.18 14.10
C PRO A 131 -7.41 24.16 13.72
N ASN A 132 -7.78 23.40 12.68
CA ASN A 132 -9.14 23.33 12.14
C ASN A 132 -9.92 22.12 12.67
N ASN A 133 -9.25 21.16 13.31
CA ASN A 133 -9.89 19.98 13.87
C ASN A 133 -9.26 19.60 15.23
N PRO A 134 -9.91 19.95 16.36
CA PRO A 134 -9.36 19.70 17.69
C PRO A 134 -9.10 18.22 18.01
N THR A 135 -9.79 17.30 17.34
CA THR A 135 -9.63 15.85 17.53
C THR A 135 -8.54 15.25 16.66
N ALA A 136 -8.11 15.96 15.61
CA ALA A 136 -7.06 15.50 14.72
C ALA A 136 -5.66 15.90 15.22
N ARG A 137 -4.68 15.19 14.69
CA ARG A 137 -3.26 15.43 14.90
C ARG A 137 -2.61 15.55 13.54
N ILE A 138 -1.75 16.55 13.36
CA ILE A 138 -0.99 16.76 12.13
C ILE A 138 0.09 15.65 12.05
N PRO A 139 0.09 14.83 11.00
CA PRO A 139 1.16 13.86 10.78
C PRO A 139 2.51 14.55 10.68
N VAL A 140 3.54 13.95 11.27
CA VAL A 140 4.92 14.38 11.11
C VAL A 140 5.61 13.37 10.22
N ASN A 141 6.04 13.81 9.05
CA ASN A 141 6.78 12.97 8.13
C ASN A 141 8.26 12.94 8.51
N ILE A 142 8.89 11.78 8.32
CA ILE A 142 10.31 11.62 8.61
C ILE A 142 11.16 12.51 7.69
N GLU A 143 10.82 12.57 6.40
CA GLU A 143 11.52 13.39 5.41
C GLU A 143 11.51 14.88 5.78
N ASP A 144 10.39 15.42 6.25
CA ASP A 144 10.27 16.83 6.65
C ASP A 144 11.21 17.18 7.81
N VAL A 145 11.34 16.27 8.80
CA VAL A 145 12.24 16.45 9.95
C VAL A 145 13.70 16.48 9.49
N TYR A 146 14.10 15.53 8.64
CA TYR A 146 15.48 15.49 8.12
C TYR A 146 15.76 16.66 7.16
N SER A 147 14.80 17.01 6.30
CA SER A 147 14.89 18.14 5.37
C SER A 147 15.02 19.47 6.10
N TYR A 148 14.35 19.66 7.24
CA TYR A 148 14.55 20.84 8.07
C TYR A 148 16.00 20.95 8.59
N LEU A 149 16.56 19.85 9.09
CA LEU A 149 17.93 19.84 9.60
C LEU A 149 18.95 20.03 8.46
N ALA A 150 18.72 19.40 7.30
CA ALA A 150 19.54 19.59 6.11
C ALA A 150 19.47 21.04 5.59
N LEU A 151 18.28 21.63 5.53
CA LEU A 151 18.08 23.04 5.16
C LEU A 151 18.86 23.98 6.07
N ALA A 152 18.82 23.73 7.39
CA ALA A 152 19.58 24.51 8.36
C ALA A 152 21.09 24.41 8.07
N GLY A 153 21.60 23.20 7.84
CA GLY A 153 23.01 22.97 7.50
C GLY A 153 23.43 23.65 6.19
N GLU A 154 22.75 23.33 5.09
CA GLU A 154 23.16 23.68 3.74
C GLU A 154 22.88 25.14 3.36
N LYS A 155 21.75 25.71 3.80
CA LYS A 155 21.32 27.05 3.39
C LYS A 155 21.58 28.12 4.44
N ALA A 156 21.49 27.78 5.72
CA ALA A 156 21.74 28.71 6.81
C ALA A 156 23.19 28.64 7.35
N GLY A 157 24.02 27.73 6.82
CA GLY A 157 25.42 27.58 7.24
C GLY A 157 25.57 27.06 8.67
N VAL A 158 24.61 26.25 9.13
CA VAL A 158 24.68 25.57 10.43
C VAL A 158 25.72 24.44 10.35
N CYS A 159 26.98 24.81 10.57
CA CYS A 159 28.12 23.92 10.37
C CYS A 159 28.72 23.40 11.68
N SER A 160 28.57 24.13 12.79
CA SER A 160 29.09 23.70 14.09
C SER A 160 28.10 22.82 14.86
N ASN A 161 28.61 21.92 15.71
CA ASN A 161 27.79 21.09 16.59
C ASN A 161 26.82 21.93 17.44
N ASP A 162 27.28 23.08 17.98
CA ASP A 162 26.42 23.96 18.79
C ASP A 162 25.25 24.54 17.98
N GLN A 163 25.48 24.91 16.71
CA GLN A 163 24.42 25.41 15.84
C GLN A 163 23.43 24.30 15.46
N GLN A 164 23.91 23.07 15.23
CA GLN A 164 23.05 21.91 14.95
C GLN A 164 22.19 21.55 16.15
N VAL A 165 22.79 21.53 17.36
CA VAL A 165 22.07 21.33 18.62
C VAL A 165 21.01 22.41 18.81
N LYS A 166 21.32 23.67 18.47
CA LYS A 166 20.35 24.76 18.54
C LYS A 166 19.18 24.57 17.55
N ALA A 167 19.45 24.18 16.31
CA ALA A 167 18.40 23.89 15.32
C ALA A 167 17.50 22.74 15.78
N PHE A 168 18.09 21.65 16.28
CA PHE A 168 17.34 20.52 16.84
C PHE A 168 16.51 20.94 18.07
N THR A 169 17.06 21.78 18.95
CA THR A 169 16.35 22.28 20.14
C THR A 169 15.12 23.09 19.73
N ILE A 170 15.26 24.00 18.76
CA ILE A 170 14.13 24.79 18.22
C ILE A 170 13.04 23.87 17.66
N LEU A 171 13.42 22.80 16.96
CA LEU A 171 12.46 21.81 16.46
C LEU A 171 11.75 21.09 17.62
N ALA A 172 12.49 20.65 18.63
CA ALA A 172 11.96 19.94 19.80
C ALA A 172 11.07 20.83 20.71
N GLU A 173 11.22 22.16 20.64
CA GLU A 173 10.29 23.11 21.27
C GLU A 173 8.93 23.20 20.56
N ARG A 174 8.88 22.83 19.27
CA ARG A 174 7.66 22.90 18.44
C ARG A 174 6.99 21.54 18.25
N ILE A 175 7.80 20.49 18.12
CA ILE A 175 7.35 19.10 17.99
C ILE A 175 7.75 18.36 19.26
N HIS A 176 6.76 17.77 19.93
CA HIS A 176 6.99 17.08 21.19
C HIS A 176 8.09 16.00 21.06
N PRO A 177 9.05 15.90 22.00
CA PRO A 177 10.15 14.93 21.90
C PRO A 177 9.72 13.47 21.73
N LEU A 178 8.59 13.06 22.33
CA LEU A 178 8.03 11.72 22.10
C LEU A 178 7.53 11.49 20.66
N ALA A 179 7.10 12.55 19.96
CA ALA A 179 6.79 12.46 18.53
C ALA A 179 8.08 12.33 17.72
N LEU A 180 9.13 13.12 18.01
CA LEU A 180 10.45 12.99 17.35
C LEU A 180 11.10 11.62 17.59
N GLY A 181 11.00 11.07 18.81
CA GLY A 181 11.44 9.71 19.11
C GLY A 181 10.63 8.65 18.33
N ASN A 182 9.33 8.88 18.14
CA ASN A 182 8.49 8.02 17.32
C ASN A 182 8.86 8.08 15.82
N VAL A 183 9.16 9.26 15.29
CA VAL A 183 9.71 9.49 13.93
C VAL A 183 10.97 8.63 13.75
N HIS A 184 11.96 8.79 14.62
CA HIS A 184 13.23 8.06 14.50
C HIS A 184 13.05 6.54 14.62
N ARG A 185 12.21 6.07 15.56
CA ARG A 185 11.94 4.63 15.71
C ARG A 185 11.27 4.03 14.48
N ASN A 186 10.32 4.72 13.86
CA ASN A 186 9.66 4.22 12.64
C ASN A 186 10.61 4.25 11.44
N TYR A 187 11.48 5.26 11.35
CA TYR A 187 12.57 5.29 10.37
C TYR A 187 13.51 4.08 10.49
N LEU A 188 13.94 3.73 11.71
CA LEU A 188 14.76 2.53 11.92
C LEU A 188 13.99 1.24 11.61
N LEU A 189 12.71 1.18 11.99
CA LEU A 189 11.85 0.03 11.75
C LEU A 189 11.70 -0.26 10.25
N ILE A 190 11.34 0.74 9.44
CA ILE A 190 11.11 0.54 8.00
C ILE A 190 12.39 0.06 7.29
N ARG A 191 13.54 0.67 7.61
CA ARG A 191 14.83 0.27 7.05
C ARG A 191 15.18 -1.16 7.47
N SER A 192 14.94 -1.52 8.74
CA SER A 192 15.15 -2.89 9.22
C SER A 192 14.26 -3.90 8.51
N LEU A 193 12.97 -3.59 8.34
CA LEU A 193 12.01 -4.47 7.65
C LEU A 193 12.38 -4.64 6.18
N ALA A 194 12.67 -3.55 5.47
CA ALA A 194 13.08 -3.59 4.07
C ALA A 194 14.32 -4.48 3.87
N LYS A 195 15.36 -4.30 4.69
CA LYS A 195 16.57 -5.15 4.65
C LYS A 195 16.25 -6.62 4.90
N LYS A 196 15.40 -6.91 5.90
CA LYS A 196 15.02 -8.29 6.21
C LYS A 196 14.20 -8.93 5.09
N LEU A 197 13.28 -8.19 4.47
CA LEU A 197 12.46 -8.66 3.34
C LEU A 197 13.34 -8.98 2.12
N LEU A 198 14.26 -8.08 1.79
CA LEU A 198 15.27 -8.29 0.75
C LEU A 198 16.16 -9.50 1.02
N ALA A 199 16.43 -9.81 2.30
CA ALA A 199 17.21 -10.98 2.69
C ALA A 199 16.43 -12.31 2.57
N MET A 200 15.12 -12.28 2.32
CA MET A 200 14.31 -13.49 2.11
C MET A 200 14.38 -14.00 0.67
N HIS A 201 15.06 -13.28 -0.24
CA HIS A 201 15.19 -13.67 -1.64
C HIS A 201 15.89 -15.02 -1.77
N GLN A 202 15.42 -15.86 -2.69
CA GLN A 202 16.05 -17.16 -2.98
C GLN A 202 17.54 -17.01 -3.33
N GLN A 203 17.88 -15.95 -4.05
CA GLN A 203 19.25 -15.61 -4.40
C GLN A 203 19.70 -14.42 -3.56
N PRO A 204 20.83 -14.54 -2.84
CA PRO A 204 21.32 -13.43 -2.05
C PRO A 204 21.66 -12.25 -2.95
N LEU A 205 21.28 -11.05 -2.49
CA LEU A 205 21.64 -9.81 -3.16
C LEU A 205 23.16 -9.60 -3.04
N ARG A 206 23.75 -8.98 -4.08
CA ARG A 206 25.16 -8.56 -4.04
C ARG A 206 25.39 -7.59 -2.87
N GLU A 207 26.61 -7.61 -2.34
CA GLU A 207 27.03 -6.71 -1.26
C GLU A 207 26.71 -5.24 -1.61
N GLY A 208 26.18 -4.49 -0.64
CA GLY A 208 25.79 -3.09 -0.83
C GLY A 208 24.48 -2.84 -1.58
N ARG A 209 23.98 -3.79 -2.40
CA ARG A 209 22.72 -3.62 -3.16
C ARG A 209 21.51 -3.41 -2.25
N SER A 210 21.44 -4.17 -1.14
CA SER A 210 20.35 -4.03 -0.16
C SER A 210 20.34 -2.62 0.47
N GLU A 211 21.50 -2.09 0.85
CA GLU A 211 21.60 -0.73 1.38
C GLU A 211 21.18 0.31 0.33
N HIS A 212 21.68 0.18 -0.90
CA HIS A 212 21.33 1.08 -2.00
C HIS A 212 19.82 1.11 -2.27
N ILE A 213 19.15 -0.05 -2.32
CA ILE A 213 17.70 -0.12 -2.49
C ILE A 213 16.99 0.61 -1.35
N VAL A 214 17.37 0.33 -0.11
CA VAL A 214 16.73 0.91 1.09
C VAL A 214 16.91 2.43 1.12
N ASP A 215 18.11 2.93 0.85
CA ASP A 215 18.39 4.38 0.81
C ASP A 215 17.58 5.08 -0.28
N ASN A 216 17.48 4.49 -1.48
CA ASN A 216 16.69 5.07 -2.54
C ASN A 216 15.20 5.11 -2.17
N LEU A 217 14.65 4.07 -1.56
CA LEU A 217 13.21 4.02 -1.23
C LEU A 217 12.81 4.82 0.02
N THR A 218 13.77 5.30 0.82
CA THR A 218 13.51 6.00 2.08
C THR A 218 14.01 7.45 2.16
N GLU A 219 15.06 7.81 1.41
CA GLU A 219 15.76 9.09 1.61
C GLU A 219 15.97 9.93 0.34
N LYS A 220 15.99 9.30 -0.85
CA LYS A 220 16.40 9.98 -2.10
C LYS A 220 15.24 10.43 -2.97
N LEU A 221 14.01 10.19 -2.54
CA LEU A 221 12.80 10.56 -3.26
C LEU A 221 12.21 11.78 -2.58
N TYR A 222 12.53 12.97 -3.11
CA TYR A 222 12.20 14.30 -2.55
C TYR A 222 10.69 14.65 -2.52
N ALA A 223 9.81 13.64 -2.56
CA ALA A 223 8.37 13.77 -2.53
C ALA A 223 7.71 12.47 -2.06
N HIS A 224 6.81 12.57 -1.06
CA HIS A 224 5.99 11.46 -0.56
C HIS A 224 5.11 10.76 -1.63
N SER A 225 4.83 11.46 -2.73
CA SER A 225 4.05 10.93 -3.86
C SER A 225 4.92 10.68 -5.09
N HIS A 226 6.23 10.54 -4.91
CA HIS A 226 7.14 10.23 -6.01
C HIS A 226 6.73 8.90 -6.66
N MET A 227 6.46 8.95 -7.95
CA MET A 227 6.10 7.77 -8.72
C MET A 227 7.38 7.10 -9.23
N ILE A 228 7.66 5.89 -8.75
CA ILE A 228 8.81 5.11 -9.20
C ILE A 228 8.38 4.26 -10.39
N SER A 229 8.82 4.64 -11.59
CA SER A 229 8.52 3.89 -12.82
C SER A 229 9.26 2.54 -12.86
N ARG A 230 8.81 1.60 -13.70
CA ARG A 230 9.53 0.33 -13.91
C ARG A 230 10.98 0.49 -14.39
N ARG A 231 11.30 1.58 -15.09
CA ARG A 231 12.69 1.87 -15.52
C ARG A 231 13.54 2.35 -14.36
N GLU A 232 13.04 3.32 -13.60
CA GLU A 232 13.71 3.82 -12.40
C GLU A 232 13.93 2.70 -11.36
N ALA A 233 12.89 1.89 -11.12
CA ALA A 233 12.97 0.73 -10.24
C ALA A 233 14.11 -0.24 -10.64
N MET A 234 14.29 -0.47 -11.94
CA MET A 234 15.29 -1.41 -12.47
C MET A 234 16.69 -0.80 -12.60
N GLU A 235 16.80 0.40 -13.16
CA GLU A 235 18.06 1.01 -13.58
C GLU A 235 18.69 1.85 -12.46
N GLU A 236 17.88 2.56 -11.67
CA GLU A 236 18.35 3.49 -10.63
C GLU A 236 18.32 2.84 -9.25
N ILE A 237 17.18 2.27 -8.86
CA ILE A 237 17.00 1.61 -7.54
C ILE A 237 17.58 0.19 -7.56
N THR A 238 17.72 -0.42 -8.73
CA THR A 238 18.27 -1.77 -8.92
C THR A 238 17.43 -2.87 -8.28
N LEU A 239 16.10 -2.75 -8.28
CA LEU A 239 15.18 -3.83 -7.94
C LEU A 239 15.21 -4.94 -9.01
N ASN A 240 14.85 -6.18 -8.65
CA ASN A 240 14.75 -7.29 -9.61
C ASN A 240 13.43 -7.21 -10.39
N VAL A 241 13.36 -6.27 -11.34
CA VAL A 241 12.15 -6.02 -12.14
C VAL A 241 12.19 -6.79 -13.45
N LEU A 242 11.11 -7.50 -13.75
CA LEU A 242 10.87 -8.11 -15.06
C LEU A 242 9.83 -7.28 -15.83
N MET A 243 10.18 -6.89 -17.06
CA MET A 243 9.21 -6.28 -17.99
C MET A 243 8.50 -7.40 -18.75
N PRO A 244 7.16 -7.51 -18.64
CA PRO A 244 6.42 -8.57 -19.32
C PRO A 244 6.48 -8.40 -20.84
N ASP A 245 6.35 -9.52 -21.56
CA ASP A 245 6.12 -9.47 -23.01
C ASP A 245 4.73 -8.91 -23.35
N GLU A 246 4.46 -8.66 -24.64
CA GLU A 246 3.20 -8.02 -25.06
C GLU A 246 1.95 -8.79 -24.65
N LYS A 247 2.02 -10.12 -24.61
CA LYS A 247 0.89 -10.97 -24.25
C LYS A 247 0.60 -10.87 -22.76
N LEU A 248 1.62 -11.04 -21.92
CA LEU A 248 1.48 -10.97 -20.47
C LEU A 248 1.12 -9.55 -20.02
N GLU A 249 1.71 -8.51 -20.63
CA GLU A 249 1.35 -7.10 -20.41
C GLU A 249 -0.15 -6.86 -20.65
N SER A 250 -0.69 -7.39 -21.75
CA SER A 250 -2.11 -7.25 -22.09
C SER A 250 -3.02 -7.97 -21.08
N LEU A 251 -2.63 -9.16 -20.62
CA LEU A 251 -3.38 -9.92 -19.60
C LEU A 251 -3.37 -9.22 -18.24
N ILE A 252 -2.22 -8.71 -17.80
CA ILE A 252 -2.06 -7.97 -16.55
C ILE A 252 -2.95 -6.74 -16.55
N TRP A 253 -2.93 -5.95 -17.64
CA TRP A 253 -3.75 -4.76 -17.74
C TRP A 253 -5.25 -5.07 -17.80
N ALA A 254 -5.65 -6.08 -18.58
CA ALA A 254 -7.06 -6.50 -18.66
C ALA A 254 -7.60 -6.95 -17.30
N LEU A 255 -6.82 -7.73 -16.54
CA LEU A 255 -7.22 -8.17 -15.20
C LEU A 255 -7.38 -7.00 -14.24
N PHE A 256 -6.46 -6.04 -14.26
CA PHE A 256 -6.59 -4.81 -13.47
C PHE A 256 -7.83 -4.00 -13.85
N GLN A 257 -8.10 -3.84 -15.16
CA GLN A 257 -9.26 -3.09 -15.62
C GLN A 257 -10.58 -3.73 -15.18
N ASP A 258 -10.65 -5.08 -15.11
CA ASP A 258 -11.84 -5.76 -14.60
C ASP A 258 -12.09 -5.47 -13.12
N TYR A 259 -11.05 -5.58 -12.26
CA TYR A 259 -11.16 -5.18 -10.85
C TYR A 259 -11.48 -3.69 -10.68
N ALA A 260 -10.82 -2.82 -11.45
CA ALA A 260 -11.04 -1.39 -11.39
C ALA A 260 -12.49 -1.02 -11.73
N LYS A 261 -13.10 -1.74 -12.68
CA LYS A 261 -14.51 -1.58 -13.05
C LYS A 261 -15.46 -2.10 -11.98
N GLU A 262 -15.21 -3.28 -11.42
CA GLU A 262 -16.04 -3.85 -10.34
C GLU A 262 -16.03 -2.99 -9.07
N MET A 263 -14.86 -2.46 -8.71
CA MET A 263 -14.69 -1.61 -7.53
C MET A 263 -14.98 -0.12 -7.80
N ALA A 264 -15.25 0.24 -9.06
CA ALA A 264 -15.45 1.61 -9.54
C ALA A 264 -14.32 2.58 -9.15
N LEU A 265 -13.06 2.15 -9.28
CA LEU A 265 -11.88 2.92 -8.82
C LEU A 265 -11.72 4.29 -9.51
N SER A 266 -12.25 4.45 -10.72
CA SER A 266 -12.23 5.72 -11.45
C SER A 266 -13.34 6.70 -11.07
N GLU A 267 -14.26 6.30 -10.19
CA GLU A 267 -15.45 7.10 -9.84
C GLU A 267 -15.45 7.43 -8.34
N PRO A 268 -15.53 8.72 -7.96
CA PRO A 268 -15.69 9.10 -6.55
C PRO A 268 -16.88 8.37 -5.93
N PHE A 269 -16.76 7.95 -4.68
CA PHE A 269 -17.94 7.47 -3.95
C PHE A 269 -18.73 8.67 -3.45
N ASN A 270 -19.88 8.93 -4.07
CA ASN A 270 -20.82 9.94 -3.64
C ASN A 270 -22.04 9.30 -2.95
N PRO A 271 -22.11 9.33 -1.62
CA PRO A 271 -23.24 8.75 -0.88
C PRO A 271 -24.58 9.43 -1.20
N ALA A 272 -24.58 10.73 -1.53
CA ALA A 272 -25.80 11.46 -1.84
C ALA A 272 -26.50 10.94 -3.10
N GLU A 273 -25.74 10.44 -4.08
CA GLU A 273 -26.29 9.80 -5.29
C GLU A 273 -26.94 8.44 -5.01
N LYS A 274 -26.63 7.81 -3.87
CA LYS A 274 -27.25 6.55 -3.45
C LYS A 274 -28.58 6.75 -2.72
N LEU A 275 -28.92 7.97 -2.34
CA LEU A 275 -30.13 8.26 -1.58
C LEU A 275 -31.39 8.17 -2.46
N CYS A 276 -32.24 7.20 -2.17
CA CYS A 276 -33.59 7.07 -2.67
C CYS A 276 -34.59 7.29 -1.52
N GLY A 277 -35.37 8.38 -1.59
CA GLY A 277 -36.28 8.77 -0.51
C GLY A 277 -35.54 9.41 0.68
N ASN A 278 -35.92 9.05 1.91
CA ASN A 278 -35.35 9.64 3.13
C ASN A 278 -34.20 8.82 3.74
N LYS A 279 -34.12 7.53 3.41
CA LYS A 279 -33.16 6.58 3.95
C LYS A 279 -32.86 5.49 2.92
N THR A 280 -31.59 5.18 2.69
CA THR A 280 -31.19 4.10 1.78
C THR A 280 -29.98 3.36 2.34
N GLU A 281 -30.07 2.03 2.37
CA GLU A 281 -28.95 1.17 2.71
C GLU A 281 -28.03 0.99 1.49
N PHE A 282 -26.74 0.86 1.72
CA PHE A 282 -25.77 0.59 0.67
C PHE A 282 -24.75 -0.44 1.12
N GLU A 283 -24.24 -1.18 0.14
CA GLU A 283 -23.02 -1.97 0.26
C GLU A 283 -22.05 -1.58 -0.86
N VAL A 284 -20.78 -1.44 -0.52
CA VAL A 284 -19.71 -1.12 -1.47
C VAL A 284 -18.55 -2.07 -1.26
N VAL A 285 -18.16 -2.76 -2.33
CA VAL A 285 -16.92 -3.54 -2.39
C VAL A 285 -15.75 -2.56 -2.53
N SER A 286 -14.82 -2.63 -1.59
CA SER A 286 -13.68 -1.72 -1.53
C SER A 286 -12.35 -2.43 -1.38
N GLY A 287 -12.32 -3.76 -1.35
CA GLY A 287 -11.10 -4.55 -1.42
C GLY A 287 -11.44 -5.96 -1.90
N VAL A 288 -10.51 -6.62 -2.58
CA VAL A 288 -10.70 -7.97 -3.11
C VAL A 288 -9.45 -8.79 -2.87
N VAL A 289 -9.65 -10.02 -2.37
CA VAL A 289 -8.67 -11.11 -2.46
C VAL A 289 -9.30 -12.21 -3.29
N GLU A 290 -8.67 -12.62 -4.38
CA GLU A 290 -9.24 -13.60 -5.30
C GLU A 290 -8.15 -14.52 -5.85
N SER A 291 -8.45 -15.82 -5.93
CA SER A 291 -7.63 -16.82 -6.61
C SER A 291 -8.52 -17.68 -7.48
N LEU A 292 -7.95 -18.67 -8.19
CA LEU A 292 -8.75 -19.63 -8.97
C LEU A 292 -9.75 -20.43 -8.11
N HIS A 293 -9.51 -20.53 -6.80
CA HIS A 293 -10.24 -21.41 -5.88
C HIS A 293 -11.31 -20.70 -5.04
N GLY A 294 -11.27 -19.37 -4.93
CA GLY A 294 -12.23 -18.62 -4.12
C GLY A 294 -12.10 -17.12 -4.29
N ALA A 295 -13.04 -16.38 -3.72
CA ALA A 295 -12.97 -14.92 -3.65
C ALA A 295 -13.56 -14.35 -2.36
N ASP A 296 -12.88 -13.34 -1.83
CA ASP A 296 -13.24 -12.57 -0.66
C ASP A 296 -13.24 -11.08 -1.00
N ALA A 297 -14.23 -10.35 -0.47
CA ALA A 297 -14.35 -8.91 -0.65
C ALA A 297 -14.42 -8.19 0.70
N PHE A 298 -13.73 -7.06 0.81
CA PHE A 298 -13.90 -6.12 1.90
C PHE A 298 -15.09 -5.21 1.57
N ILE A 299 -16.13 -5.29 2.37
CA ILE A 299 -17.41 -4.60 2.10
C ILE A 299 -17.69 -3.58 3.20
N PHE A 300 -17.94 -2.33 2.78
CA PHE A 300 -18.58 -1.32 3.62
C PHE A 300 -20.09 -1.43 3.47
N SER A 301 -20.81 -1.61 4.58
CA SER A 301 -22.27 -1.57 4.65
C SER A 301 -22.70 -0.39 5.50
N GLY A 302 -23.64 0.41 5.01
CA GLY A 302 -24.05 1.63 5.71
C GLY A 302 -25.41 2.12 5.28
N VAL A 303 -25.78 3.28 5.83
CA VAL A 303 -27.03 3.96 5.53
C VAL A 303 -26.74 5.40 5.16
N VAL A 304 -27.39 5.86 4.11
CA VAL A 304 -27.48 7.28 3.74
C VAL A 304 -28.85 7.79 4.15
N GLU A 305 -28.89 8.86 4.93
CA GLU A 305 -30.12 9.48 5.44
C GLU A 305 -30.15 10.98 5.14
N ARG A 306 -31.31 11.50 4.74
CA ARG A 306 -31.53 12.94 4.62
C ARG A 306 -31.97 13.49 5.98
N HIS A 307 -31.23 14.48 6.48
CA HIS A 307 -31.65 15.29 7.61
C HIS A 307 -32.13 16.65 7.12
N ASP A 308 -33.33 17.04 7.56
CA ASP A 308 -33.92 18.35 7.25
C ASP A 308 -33.68 19.41 8.34
N PHE A 309 -32.95 19.07 9.41
CA PHE A 309 -32.64 19.95 10.54
C PHE A 309 -31.21 19.70 11.06
N PRO A 310 -30.39 20.73 11.41
CA PRO A 310 -30.69 22.18 11.41
C PRO A 310 -30.53 22.88 10.05
N GLU A 311 -29.99 22.20 9.05
CA GLU A 311 -29.91 22.68 7.66
C GLU A 311 -30.64 21.69 6.75
N THR A 312 -31.58 22.20 5.95
CA THR A 312 -32.34 21.39 4.98
C THR A 312 -31.43 20.80 3.91
N GLY A 313 -31.51 19.49 3.69
CA GLY A 313 -30.84 18.80 2.59
C GLY A 313 -29.47 18.22 2.90
N LYS A 314 -29.03 18.22 4.17
CA LYS A 314 -27.77 17.58 4.55
C LYS A 314 -27.91 16.05 4.50
N VAL A 315 -27.04 15.42 3.73
CA VAL A 315 -26.97 13.96 3.62
C VAL A 315 -25.97 13.45 4.66
N ASN A 316 -26.46 12.64 5.60
CA ASN A 316 -25.61 11.94 6.55
C ASN A 316 -25.33 10.53 6.07
N VAL A 317 -24.10 10.09 6.28
CA VAL A 317 -23.61 8.77 5.88
C VAL A 317 -23.11 8.07 7.12
N ASN A 318 -23.72 6.95 7.45
CA ASN A 318 -23.35 6.16 8.62
C ASN A 318 -22.87 4.78 8.17
N ILE A 319 -21.58 4.50 8.38
CA ILE A 319 -21.01 3.17 8.15
C ILE A 319 -21.39 2.29 9.33
N LEU A 320 -22.21 1.27 9.07
CA LEU A 320 -22.68 0.34 10.10
C LEU A 320 -21.73 -0.83 10.31
N ARG A 321 -21.14 -1.33 9.21
CA ARG A 321 -20.25 -2.50 9.24
C ARG A 321 -19.19 -2.38 8.16
N GLN A 322 -18.00 -2.88 8.46
CA GLN A 322 -16.94 -3.08 7.49
C GLN A 322 -16.19 -4.39 7.79
N GLY A 323 -15.71 -5.07 6.75
CA GLY A 323 -14.90 -6.29 6.92
C GLY A 323 -14.89 -7.20 5.70
N TRP A 324 -14.00 -8.18 5.74
CA TRP A 324 -13.89 -9.24 4.73
C TRP A 324 -15.07 -10.22 4.78
N ARG A 325 -15.60 -10.59 3.61
CA ARG A 325 -16.64 -11.60 3.43
C ARG A 325 -16.30 -12.49 2.23
N THR A 326 -16.54 -13.78 2.37
CA THR A 326 -16.43 -14.72 1.25
C THR A 326 -17.61 -14.54 0.31
N ILE A 327 -17.32 -14.32 -0.96
CA ILE A 327 -18.31 -14.02 -2.00
C ILE A 327 -18.44 -15.13 -3.04
N SER A 328 -17.51 -16.10 -3.06
CA SER A 328 -17.60 -17.30 -3.91
C SER A 328 -16.65 -18.40 -3.50
#